data_AF-A0A4R6BAI3-F1
#
_entry.id   AF-A0A4R6BAI3-F1
#
_cell.length_a   1.000
_cell.length_b   1.000
_cell.length_c   1.000
_cell.angle_alpha   90.00
_cell.angle_beta   90.00
_cell.angle_gamma   90.00
#
_symmetry.space_group_name_H-M   'P 1'
#
loop_
_entity.id
_entity.type
_entity.pdbx_description
1 polymer ?
#
loop_
_entity_poly.entity_id
_entity_poly.type
_entity_poly.pdbx_seq_one_letter_code
_entity_poly.pdbx_strand_id
1 'polypeptide(L)'
;TAPPAGTSYAPADATTLPAWAVVNADGTITVNPDATVPAGQTTIPVTVSYPDGSSEEINVVVTVGTTDAVDNQPDYVDTTVEPGTATTIAAPLNADGTAPPAGTSYAPADATTLPAWAVVNADGTITVNPDATVPAGQTTIPVTVSYPDGSSEEINVVVTVGTTDAVDNQPDYVDTTVEPGTATTIAAPLNADGTAPPAGTSYAPADATTLPAWAVVNADGTITVNPDATVP
;
A
#
# COMPACT_ATOMS: atom_id res chain seq x y z
N THR A 1 -15.19 49.62 23.36
CA THR A 1 -14.24 50.35 24.22
C THR A 1 -13.47 49.31 25.02
N ALA A 2 -12.20 49.56 25.35
CA ALA A 2 -11.47 48.64 26.22
C ALA A 2 -12.12 48.59 27.61
N PRO A 3 -12.14 47.41 28.26
CA PRO A 3 -12.66 47.29 29.62
C PRO A 3 -11.83 48.13 30.62
N PRO A 4 -12.40 48.54 31.75
CA PRO A 4 -11.67 49.27 32.80
C PRO A 4 -10.40 48.53 33.25
N ALA A 5 -9.34 49.29 33.57
CA ALA A 5 -8.12 48.72 34.11
C ALA A 5 -8.41 47.95 35.43
N GLY A 6 -7.96 46.69 35.51
CA GLY A 6 -8.25 45.79 36.64
C GLY A 6 -9.44 44.86 36.41
N THR A 7 -10.08 44.89 35.23
CA THR A 7 -11.06 43.86 34.84
C THR A 7 -10.36 42.50 34.70
N SER A 8 -10.96 41.43 35.22
CA SER A 8 -10.45 40.06 35.12
C SER A 8 -11.52 39.09 34.61
N TYR A 9 -11.07 37.94 34.11
CA TYR A 9 -11.92 36.93 33.49
C TYR A 9 -11.68 35.55 34.11
N ALA A 10 -12.73 34.75 34.22
CA ALA A 10 -12.66 33.39 34.73
C ALA A 10 -13.78 32.55 34.08
N PRO A 11 -13.66 31.21 34.01
CA PRO A 11 -14.81 30.39 33.66
C PRO A 11 -15.92 30.60 34.70
N ALA A 12 -17.17 30.70 34.26
CA ALA A 12 -18.30 30.87 35.20
C ALA A 12 -18.46 29.65 36.12
N ASP A 13 -18.19 28.46 35.58
CA ASP A 13 -18.03 27.23 36.35
C ASP A 13 -16.86 26.42 35.80
N ALA A 14 -15.80 26.30 36.60
CA ALA A 14 -14.61 25.56 36.26
C ALA A 14 -14.85 24.05 36.11
N THR A 15 -15.94 23.51 36.69
CA THR A 15 -16.30 22.09 36.60
C THR A 15 -16.99 21.72 35.29
N THR A 16 -17.55 22.71 34.60
CA THR A 16 -18.19 22.54 33.28
C THR A 16 -17.29 23.00 32.13
N LEU A 17 -16.14 23.60 32.43
CA LEU A 17 -15.19 24.02 31.41
C LEU A 17 -14.62 22.77 30.71
N PRO A 18 -14.67 22.68 29.36
CA PRO A 18 -14.07 21.56 28.65
C PRO A 18 -12.57 21.46 28.94
N ALA A 19 -12.04 20.25 29.06
CA ALA A 19 -10.62 20.02 29.33
C ALA A 19 -9.68 20.60 28.25
N TRP A 20 -10.20 20.78 27.03
CA TRP A 20 -9.49 21.38 25.91
C TRP A 20 -9.55 22.92 25.89
N ALA A 21 -10.25 23.57 26.84
CA ALA A 21 -10.40 25.02 26.90
C ALA A 21 -9.78 25.60 28.19
N VAL A 22 -9.15 26.76 28.06
CA VAL A 22 -8.62 27.55 29.18
C VAL A 22 -9.09 28.99 29.02
N VAL A 23 -9.72 29.53 30.06
CA VAL A 23 -10.07 30.97 30.15
C VAL A 23 -9.02 31.65 31.01
N ASN A 24 -8.24 32.54 30.42
CA ASN A 24 -7.17 33.26 31.11
C ASN A 24 -7.70 34.55 31.76
N ALA A 25 -7.04 34.98 32.83
CA ALA A 25 -7.45 36.17 33.60
C ALA A 25 -7.39 37.49 32.80
N ASP A 26 -6.68 37.52 31.67
CA ASP A 26 -6.58 38.65 30.75
C ASP A 26 -7.71 38.69 29.70
N GLY A 27 -8.60 37.70 29.70
CA GLY A 27 -9.73 37.57 28.79
C GLY A 27 -9.42 36.79 27.51
N THR A 28 -8.18 36.32 27.32
CA THR A 28 -7.87 35.38 26.25
C THR A 28 -8.44 34.00 26.57
N ILE A 29 -8.91 33.30 25.55
CA ILE A 29 -9.36 31.91 25.66
C ILE A 29 -8.48 31.07 24.75
N THR A 30 -7.83 30.06 25.30
CA THR A 30 -7.05 29.08 24.56
C THR A 30 -7.87 27.81 24.39
N VAL A 31 -7.99 27.31 23.17
CA VAL A 31 -8.73 26.08 22.85
C VAL A 31 -7.82 25.13 22.08
N ASN A 32 -7.84 23.85 22.43
CA ASN A 32 -7.09 22.80 21.76
C ASN A 32 -7.85 21.47 21.83
N PRO A 33 -9.01 21.35 21.14
CA PRO A 33 -9.72 20.08 21.04
C PRO A 33 -8.86 19.06 20.29
N ASP A 34 -8.84 17.82 20.75
CA ASP A 34 -8.25 16.71 20.02
C ASP A 34 -9.28 16.07 19.07
N ALA A 35 -8.84 15.12 18.24
CA ALA A 35 -9.70 14.40 17.30
C ALA A 35 -10.81 13.56 17.95
N THR A 36 -10.80 13.37 19.28
CA THR A 36 -11.88 12.67 20.01
C THR A 36 -13.02 13.59 20.39
N VAL A 37 -12.83 14.91 20.31
CA VAL A 37 -13.87 15.90 20.58
C VAL A 37 -14.86 15.92 19.42
N PRO A 38 -16.16 15.67 19.66
CA PRO A 38 -17.15 15.68 18.58
C PRO A 38 -17.27 17.04 17.90
N ALA A 39 -17.49 17.02 16.59
CA ALA A 39 -17.85 18.21 15.84
C ALA A 39 -19.12 18.86 16.40
N GLY A 40 -19.14 20.18 16.50
CA GLY A 40 -20.30 20.91 17.00
C GLY A 40 -19.97 22.17 17.78
N GLN A 41 -21.02 22.82 18.28
CA GLN A 41 -20.91 24.04 19.07
C GLN A 41 -20.83 23.74 20.56
N THR A 42 -19.86 24.35 21.23
CA THR A 42 -19.74 24.37 22.69
C THR A 42 -19.82 25.81 23.17
N THR A 43 -20.73 26.08 24.10
CA THR A 43 -20.84 27.39 24.75
C THR A 43 -20.02 27.39 26.04
N ILE A 44 -19.07 28.32 26.14
CA ILE A 44 -18.24 28.55 27.32
C ILE A 44 -18.72 29.83 28.01
N PRO A 45 -19.32 29.72 29.21
CA PRO A 45 -19.68 30.89 30.01
C PRO A 45 -18.43 31.44 30.72
N VAL A 46 -18.24 32.75 30.63
CA VAL A 46 -17.11 33.50 31.20
C VAL A 46 -17.65 34.56 32.14
N THR A 47 -17.20 34.54 33.38
CA THR A 47 -17.45 35.62 34.33
C THR A 47 -16.43 36.73 34.12
N VAL A 48 -16.94 37.94 33.86
CA VAL A 48 -16.18 39.19 33.81
C VAL A 48 -16.33 39.88 35.16
N SER A 49 -15.22 40.18 35.83
CA SER A 49 -15.22 40.87 37.12
C SER A 49 -14.59 42.25 36.98
N TYR A 50 -15.28 43.29 37.43
CA TYR A 50 -14.84 44.68 37.32
C TYR A 50 -14.20 45.20 38.62
N PRO A 51 -13.36 46.25 38.54
CA PRO A 51 -12.72 46.85 39.72
C PRO A 51 -13.68 47.41 40.78
N ASP A 52 -14.92 47.75 40.38
CA ASP A 52 -15.96 48.25 41.29
C ASP A 52 -16.68 47.12 42.06
N GLY A 53 -16.27 45.86 41.84
CA GLY A 53 -16.85 44.67 42.46
C GLY A 53 -18.09 44.13 41.76
N SER A 54 -18.55 44.77 40.68
CA SER A 54 -19.60 44.22 39.84
C SER A 54 -19.07 43.10 38.94
N SER A 55 -19.96 42.22 38.48
CA SER A 55 -19.63 41.14 37.55
C SER A 55 -20.77 40.87 36.59
N GLU A 56 -20.43 40.38 35.40
CA GLU A 56 -21.40 39.84 34.45
C GLU A 56 -20.92 38.50 33.89
N GLU A 57 -21.83 37.71 33.33
CA GLU A 57 -21.51 36.48 32.62
C GLU A 57 -21.74 36.71 31.13
N ILE A 58 -20.75 36.37 30.32
CA ILE A 58 -20.82 36.40 28.85
C ILE A 58 -20.60 35.00 28.30
N ASN A 59 -21.17 34.72 27.14
CA ASN A 59 -21.04 33.42 26.48
C ASN A 59 -20.13 33.52 25.27
N VAL A 60 -19.16 32.61 25.18
CA VAL A 60 -18.33 32.41 23.99
C VAL A 60 -18.72 31.09 23.34
N VAL A 61 -19.03 31.11 22.05
CA VAL A 61 -19.34 29.90 21.29
C VAL A 61 -18.10 29.46 20.52
N VAL A 62 -17.63 28.25 20.82
CA VAL A 62 -16.55 27.57 20.08
C VAL A 62 -17.18 26.52 19.17
N THR A 63 -16.79 26.48 17.91
CA THR A 63 -17.23 25.45 16.97
C THR A 63 -16.05 24.52 16.66
N VAL A 64 -16.21 23.24 16.97
CA VAL A 64 -15.27 22.17 16.60
C VAL A 64 -15.69 21.62 15.24
N GLY A 65 -14.74 21.52 14.31
CA GLY A 65 -14.97 20.96 12.98
C GLY A 65 -15.01 19.43 12.97
N THR A 66 -15.25 18.86 11.80
CA THR A 66 -14.99 17.44 11.50
C THR A 66 -13.49 17.15 11.51
N THR A 67 -13.14 15.88 11.69
CA THR A 67 -11.75 15.40 11.61
C THR A 67 -11.35 15.12 10.17
N ASP A 68 -10.06 15.15 9.87
CA ASP A 68 -9.51 14.82 8.55
C ASP A 68 -9.89 13.39 8.12
N ALA A 69 -9.93 12.41 9.04
CA ALA A 69 -10.39 11.04 8.74
C ALA A 69 -11.89 10.93 8.39
N VAL A 70 -12.69 11.95 8.68
CA VAL A 70 -14.11 12.00 8.26
C VAL A 70 -14.22 12.67 6.90
N ASP A 71 -13.41 13.70 6.67
CA ASP A 71 -13.47 14.52 5.46
C ASP A 71 -12.65 13.92 4.29
N ASN A 72 -11.76 12.97 4.57
CA ASN A 72 -10.98 12.24 3.59
C ASN A 72 -11.33 10.75 3.64
N GLN A 73 -11.36 10.13 2.46
CA GLN A 73 -11.55 8.69 2.28
C GLN A 73 -10.63 8.25 1.13
N PRO A 74 -9.32 8.20 1.36
CA PRO A 74 -8.37 7.80 0.34
C PRO A 74 -8.48 6.29 0.11
N ASP A 75 -8.38 5.88 -1.16
CA ASP A 75 -8.43 4.47 -1.53
C ASP A 75 -7.27 4.09 -2.44
N TYR A 76 -6.80 2.85 -2.30
CA TYR A 76 -5.75 2.31 -3.14
C TYR A 76 -6.34 1.75 -4.44
N VAL A 77 -5.53 1.78 -5.49
CA VAL A 77 -5.85 1.01 -6.70
C VAL A 77 -5.31 -0.40 -6.53
N ASP A 78 -6.21 -1.39 -6.56
CA ASP A 78 -5.86 -2.80 -6.56
C ASP A 78 -4.89 -3.13 -7.71
N THR A 79 -3.92 -3.99 -7.42
CA THR A 79 -2.80 -4.25 -8.33
C THR A 79 -2.61 -5.74 -8.55
N THR A 80 -2.31 -6.13 -9.78
CA THR A 80 -1.84 -7.48 -10.12
C THR A 80 -0.34 -7.44 -10.33
N VAL A 81 0.38 -8.43 -9.79
CA VAL A 81 1.84 -8.54 -9.88
C VAL A 81 2.23 -9.96 -10.30
N GLU A 82 3.18 -10.05 -11.22
CA GLU A 82 3.76 -11.33 -11.64
C GLU A 82 4.85 -11.77 -10.65
N PRO A 83 4.89 -13.06 -10.27
CA PRO A 83 5.97 -13.58 -9.43
C PRO A 83 7.36 -13.29 -10.01
N GLY A 84 8.29 -12.86 -9.15
CA GLY A 84 9.66 -12.50 -9.51
C GLY A 84 9.84 -11.06 -10.01
N THR A 85 8.77 -10.27 -10.04
CA THR A 85 8.81 -8.85 -10.45
C THR A 85 8.45 -7.93 -9.28
N ALA A 86 9.22 -6.84 -9.15
CA ALA A 86 8.90 -5.79 -8.18
C ALA A 86 7.97 -4.75 -8.81
N THR A 87 6.89 -4.42 -8.10
CA THR A 87 5.90 -3.41 -8.49
C THR A 87 5.70 -2.41 -7.35
N THR A 88 5.49 -1.14 -7.69
CA THR A 88 5.13 -0.10 -6.73
C THR A 88 3.69 0.35 -6.97
N ILE A 89 2.87 0.23 -5.94
CA ILE A 89 1.51 0.75 -5.87
C ILE A 89 1.62 2.21 -5.41
N ALA A 90 0.94 3.10 -6.13
CA ALA A 90 0.92 4.52 -5.80
C ALA A 90 0.22 4.78 -4.46
N ALA A 91 0.54 5.92 -3.84
CA ALA A 91 -0.18 6.39 -2.66
C ALA A 91 -1.68 6.53 -2.95
N PRO A 92 -2.55 6.30 -1.95
CA PRO A 92 -3.99 6.31 -2.15
C PRO A 92 -4.46 7.75 -2.32
N LEU A 93 -5.56 7.92 -3.05
CA LEU A 93 -6.16 9.22 -3.34
C LEU A 93 -7.61 9.24 -2.90
N ASN A 94 -8.11 10.41 -2.53
CA ASN A 94 -9.54 10.62 -2.32
C ASN A 94 -10.33 10.34 -3.61
N ALA A 95 -11.63 10.12 -3.49
CA ALA A 95 -12.51 9.83 -4.63
C ALA A 95 -12.51 10.90 -5.74
N ASP A 96 -12.15 12.14 -5.42
CA ASP A 96 -12.02 13.25 -6.38
C ASP A 96 -10.62 13.35 -7.02
N GLY A 97 -9.72 12.42 -6.70
CA GLY A 97 -8.34 12.36 -7.20
C GLY A 97 -7.36 13.27 -6.45
N THR A 98 -7.78 13.92 -5.37
CA THR A 98 -6.88 14.71 -4.51
C THR A 98 -6.12 13.83 -3.52
N ALA A 99 -4.92 14.27 -3.14
CA ALA A 99 -4.18 13.63 -2.06
C ALA A 99 -4.75 14.07 -0.70
N PRO A 100 -4.67 13.21 0.33
CA PRO A 100 -4.91 13.62 1.71
C PRO A 100 -4.05 14.83 2.15
N PRO A 101 -4.43 15.52 3.24
CA PRO A 101 -3.71 16.67 3.75
C PRO A 101 -2.21 16.42 3.94
N ALA A 102 -1.40 17.46 3.71
CA ALA A 102 0.04 17.36 3.91
C ALA A 102 0.37 17.01 5.38
N GLY A 103 1.26 16.04 5.57
CA GLY A 103 1.58 15.48 6.88
C GLY A 103 0.83 14.18 7.21
N THR A 104 -0.11 13.76 6.36
CA THR A 104 -0.67 12.40 6.41
C THR A 104 0.44 11.36 6.24
N SER A 105 0.39 10.30 7.05
CA SER A 105 1.38 9.22 7.04
C SER A 105 0.71 7.86 7.03
N TYR A 106 1.44 6.86 6.54
CA TYR A 106 0.92 5.52 6.29
C TYR A 106 1.81 4.47 6.95
N ALA A 107 1.19 3.42 7.47
CA ALA A 107 1.88 2.29 8.09
C ALA A 107 1.06 1.02 7.89
N PRO A 108 1.67 -0.18 7.90
CA PRO A 108 0.87 -1.40 7.96
C PRO A 108 0.02 -1.38 9.23
N ALA A 109 -1.27 -1.72 9.13
CA ALA A 109 -2.15 -1.74 10.30
C ALA A 109 -1.67 -2.75 11.35
N ASP A 110 -1.12 -3.88 10.89
CA ASP A 110 -0.39 -4.83 11.71
C ASP A 110 0.87 -5.31 10.96
N ALA A 111 2.03 -4.92 11.47
CA ALA A 111 3.32 -5.31 10.90
C ALA A 111 3.60 -6.82 11.01
N THR A 112 2.92 -7.55 11.90
CA THR A 112 3.09 -9.00 12.08
C THR A 112 2.37 -9.82 11.02
N THR A 113 1.33 -9.26 10.40
CA THR A 113 0.56 -9.89 9.33
C THR A 113 0.97 -9.41 7.94
N LEU A 114 1.82 -8.37 7.86
CA LEU A 114 2.33 -7.87 6.59
C LEU A 114 3.16 -8.96 5.89
N PRO A 115 2.84 -9.33 4.63
CA PRO A 115 3.64 -10.29 3.89
C PRO A 115 5.09 -9.84 3.75
N ALA A 116 6.05 -10.75 3.87
CA ALA A 116 7.48 -10.42 3.76
C ALA A 116 7.88 -9.85 2.39
N TRP A 117 7.06 -10.09 1.36
CA TRP A 117 7.24 -9.56 0.01
C TRP A 117 6.62 -8.16 -0.19
N ALA A 118 6.00 -7.57 0.83
CA ALA A 118 5.36 -6.26 0.79
C ALA A 118 6.00 -5.27 1.78
N VAL A 119 6.09 -4.01 1.38
CA VAL A 119 6.56 -2.89 2.21
C VAL A 119 5.61 -1.71 2.03
N VAL A 120 4.97 -1.28 3.12
CA VAL A 120 4.17 -0.04 3.16
C VAL A 120 5.10 1.10 3.58
N ASN A 121 5.24 2.10 2.71
CA ASN A 121 6.09 3.27 2.97
C ASN A 121 5.28 4.39 3.65
N ALA A 122 5.99 5.24 4.41
CA ALA A 122 5.36 6.34 5.14
C ALA A 122 4.68 7.39 4.25
N ASP A 123 5.04 7.45 2.96
CA ASP A 123 4.43 8.34 1.96
C ASP A 123 3.15 7.75 1.32
N GLY A 124 2.76 6.54 1.72
CA GLY A 124 1.58 5.85 1.24
C GLY A 124 1.83 4.94 0.05
N THR A 125 3.01 4.97 -0.58
CA THR A 125 3.35 3.99 -1.61
C THR A 125 3.55 2.60 -1.00
N ILE A 126 3.28 1.55 -1.77
CA ILE A 126 3.51 0.17 -1.34
C ILE A 126 4.37 -0.53 -2.38
N THR A 127 5.49 -1.12 -1.96
CA THR A 127 6.34 -1.93 -2.84
C THR A 127 6.03 -3.40 -2.60
N VAL A 128 5.75 -4.14 -3.67
CA VAL A 128 5.47 -5.58 -3.63
C VAL A 128 6.42 -6.33 -4.56
N ASN A 129 6.97 -7.46 -4.11
CA ASN A 129 7.87 -8.30 -4.89
C ASN A 129 7.73 -9.78 -4.47
N PRO A 130 6.60 -10.44 -4.81
CA PRO A 130 6.42 -11.85 -4.51
C PRO A 130 7.41 -12.69 -5.32
N ASP A 131 8.05 -13.68 -4.70
CA ASP A 131 8.87 -14.64 -5.44
C ASP A 131 8.03 -15.78 -6.06
N ALA A 132 8.66 -16.65 -6.84
CA ALA A 132 7.99 -17.77 -7.50
C ALA A 132 7.42 -18.84 -6.54
N THR A 133 7.72 -18.76 -5.24
CA THR A 133 7.17 -19.66 -4.21
C THR A 133 5.88 -19.10 -3.59
N VAL A 134 5.61 -17.81 -3.77
CA VAL A 134 4.35 -17.19 -3.33
C VAL A 134 3.21 -17.75 -4.19
N PRO A 135 2.16 -18.31 -3.58
CA PRO A 135 1.02 -18.84 -4.34
C PRO A 135 0.27 -17.73 -5.10
N ALA A 136 -0.24 -18.07 -6.28
CA ALA A 136 -1.18 -17.21 -6.98
C ALA A 136 -2.45 -16.98 -6.16
N GLY A 137 -3.00 -15.77 -6.24
CA GLY A 137 -4.23 -15.40 -5.53
C GLY A 137 -4.20 -13.99 -4.96
N GLN A 138 -5.28 -13.64 -4.26
CA GLN A 138 -5.45 -12.33 -3.66
C GLN A 138 -4.90 -12.28 -2.24
N THR A 139 -4.20 -11.20 -1.93
CA THR A 139 -3.77 -10.83 -0.58
C THR A 139 -4.23 -9.42 -0.29
N THR A 140 -4.98 -9.24 0.80
CA THR A 140 -5.40 -7.92 1.28
C THR A 140 -4.36 -7.40 2.27
N ILE A 141 -3.87 -6.18 2.06
CA ILE A 141 -2.93 -5.50 2.95
C ILE A 141 -3.67 -4.34 3.63
N PRO A 142 -3.93 -4.41 4.95
CA PRO A 142 -4.50 -3.29 5.69
C PRO A 142 -3.43 -2.24 6.03
N VAL A 143 -3.78 -0.98 5.85
CA VAL A 143 -2.93 0.19 6.02
C VAL A 143 -3.62 1.18 6.95
N THR A 144 -2.94 1.58 8.02
CA THR A 144 -3.37 2.70 8.86
C THR A 144 -2.95 4.01 8.20
N VAL A 145 -3.92 4.90 8.00
CA VAL A 145 -3.73 6.29 7.59
C VAL A 145 -3.81 7.16 8.84
N SER A 146 -2.76 7.95 9.11
CA SER A 146 -2.72 8.87 10.26
C SER A 146 -2.62 10.31 9.78
N TYR A 147 -3.57 11.14 10.20
CA TYR A 147 -3.73 12.52 9.76
C TYR A 147 -3.06 13.52 10.72
N PRO A 148 -2.73 14.75 10.26
CA PRO A 148 -2.11 15.78 11.09
C PRO A 148 -2.94 16.23 12.29
N ASP A 149 -4.27 16.16 12.20
CA ASP A 149 -5.19 16.48 13.30
C ASP A 149 -5.25 15.40 14.41
N GLY A 150 -4.51 14.30 14.23
CA GLY A 150 -4.46 13.17 15.14
C GLY A 150 -5.56 12.13 14.93
N SER A 151 -6.47 12.35 13.98
CA SER A 151 -7.43 11.33 13.54
C SER A 151 -6.74 10.28 12.68
N SER A 152 -7.35 9.10 12.56
CA SER A 152 -6.85 8.00 11.76
C SER A 152 -7.98 7.10 11.27
N GLU A 153 -7.67 6.34 10.22
CA GLU A 153 -8.54 5.27 9.69
C GLU A 153 -7.70 4.11 9.16
N GLU A 154 -8.37 3.00 8.86
CA GLU A 154 -7.75 1.83 8.21
C GLU A 154 -8.37 1.64 6.83
N ILE A 155 -7.51 1.56 5.81
CA ILE A 155 -7.88 1.30 4.42
C ILE A 155 -7.17 0.02 3.95
N ASN A 156 -7.63 -0.55 2.85
CA ASN A 156 -7.10 -1.81 2.33
C ASN A 156 -6.61 -1.63 0.89
N VAL A 157 -5.58 -2.40 0.52
CA VAL A 157 -5.25 -2.65 -0.89
C VAL A 157 -5.31 -4.15 -1.16
N VAL A 158 -5.87 -4.55 -2.30
CA VAL A 158 -5.81 -5.93 -2.77
C VAL A 158 -4.69 -6.08 -3.78
N VAL A 159 -3.77 -7.00 -3.48
CA VAL A 159 -2.70 -7.42 -4.38
C VAL A 159 -3.02 -8.81 -4.90
N THR A 160 -3.12 -8.95 -6.21
CA THR A 160 -3.32 -10.25 -6.87
C THR A 160 -1.98 -10.74 -7.41
N VAL A 161 -1.46 -11.82 -6.83
CA VAL A 161 -0.27 -12.51 -7.35
C VAL A 161 -0.70 -13.44 -8.49
N GLY A 162 -0.05 -13.28 -9.64
CA GLY A 162 -0.26 -14.13 -10.82
C GLY A 162 0.29 -15.55 -10.67
N THR A 163 0.04 -16.38 -11.68
CA THR A 163 0.70 -17.68 -11.86
C THR A 163 2.14 -17.50 -12.32
N THR A 164 2.94 -18.56 -12.18
CA THR A 164 4.32 -18.57 -12.71
C THR A 164 4.33 -19.05 -14.15
N ASP A 165 5.34 -18.63 -14.92
CA ASP A 165 5.50 -19.07 -16.31
C ASP A 165 5.55 -20.61 -16.45
N ALA A 166 6.09 -21.32 -15.47
CA ALA A 166 6.14 -22.78 -15.48
C ALA A 166 4.76 -23.45 -15.32
N VAL A 167 3.80 -22.77 -14.72
CA VAL A 167 2.40 -23.22 -14.66
C VAL A 167 1.71 -22.95 -15.98
N ASP A 168 1.95 -21.77 -16.56
CA ASP A 168 1.25 -21.30 -17.75
C ASP A 168 1.85 -21.84 -19.06
N ASN A 169 3.11 -22.30 -19.04
CA ASN A 169 3.83 -22.81 -20.20
C ASN A 169 4.33 -24.23 -19.96
N GLN A 170 3.94 -25.14 -20.86
CA GLN A 170 4.38 -26.54 -20.87
C GLN A 170 4.86 -26.88 -22.29
N PRO A 171 6.05 -26.38 -22.68
CA PRO A 171 6.57 -26.63 -24.02
C PRO A 171 7.07 -28.06 -24.17
N ASP A 172 6.83 -28.63 -25.34
CA ASP A 172 7.29 -29.99 -25.69
C ASP A 172 7.95 -30.01 -27.07
N TYR A 173 8.91 -30.93 -27.23
CA TYR A 173 9.55 -31.17 -28.52
C TYR A 173 8.68 -32.08 -29.36
N VAL A 174 8.69 -31.85 -30.67
CA VAL A 174 8.05 -32.77 -31.62
C VAL A 174 8.96 -33.97 -31.85
N ASP A 175 8.43 -35.17 -31.61
CA ASP A 175 9.10 -36.42 -31.94
C ASP A 175 9.60 -36.42 -33.40
N THR A 176 10.90 -36.58 -33.56
CA THR A 176 11.57 -36.49 -34.87
C THR A 176 12.41 -37.73 -35.13
N THR A 177 12.15 -38.41 -36.26
CA THR A 177 13.00 -39.50 -36.73
C THR A 177 14.11 -38.93 -37.62
N VAL A 178 15.36 -39.35 -37.37
CA VAL A 178 16.55 -38.92 -38.12
C VAL A 178 17.28 -40.12 -38.70
N GLU A 179 17.97 -39.93 -39.82
CA GLU A 179 18.79 -40.96 -40.45
C GLU A 179 20.24 -40.91 -39.93
N PRO A 180 20.88 -42.06 -39.66
CA PRO A 180 22.28 -42.10 -39.29
C PRO A 180 23.22 -41.42 -40.30
N GLY A 181 24.22 -40.71 -39.79
CA GLY A 181 25.24 -40.01 -40.59
C GLY A 181 24.78 -38.69 -41.21
N THR A 182 23.54 -38.26 -40.94
CA THR A 182 23.01 -36.97 -41.39
C THR A 182 22.72 -36.06 -40.21
N ALA A 183 23.41 -34.92 -40.16
CA ALA A 183 23.13 -33.90 -39.16
C ALA A 183 21.74 -33.30 -39.39
N THR A 184 20.91 -33.32 -38.36
CA THR A 184 19.54 -32.79 -38.36
C THR A 184 19.35 -31.83 -37.20
N THR A 185 18.59 -30.76 -37.42
CA THR A 185 18.21 -29.80 -36.36
C THR A 185 16.72 -29.96 -36.06
N ILE A 186 16.42 -30.32 -34.82
CA ILE A 186 15.06 -30.36 -34.26
C ILE A 186 14.71 -28.94 -33.81
N ALA A 187 13.54 -28.46 -34.20
CA ALA A 187 13.05 -27.13 -33.82
C ALA A 187 12.89 -26.98 -32.31
N ALA A 188 12.93 -25.75 -31.83
CA ALA A 188 12.66 -25.43 -30.42
C ALA A 188 11.26 -25.90 -29.99
N PRO A 189 11.08 -26.27 -28.72
CA PRO A 189 9.81 -26.79 -28.24
C PRO A 189 8.78 -25.67 -28.21
N LEU A 190 7.52 -26.03 -28.43
CA LEU A 190 6.39 -25.09 -28.44
C LEU A 190 5.40 -25.50 -27.35
N ASN A 191 4.67 -24.52 -26.83
CA ASN A 191 3.51 -24.75 -26.00
C ASN A 191 2.42 -25.52 -26.78
N ALA A 192 1.46 -26.09 -26.06
CA ALA A 192 0.37 -26.86 -26.66
C ALA A 192 -0.48 -26.06 -27.68
N ASP A 193 -0.52 -24.74 -27.58
CA ASP A 193 -1.19 -23.85 -28.52
C ASP A 193 -0.33 -23.44 -29.74
N GLY A 194 0.90 -23.96 -29.82
CA GLY A 194 1.86 -23.66 -30.89
C GLY A 194 2.66 -22.37 -30.69
N THR A 195 2.50 -21.67 -29.56
CA THR A 195 3.32 -20.50 -29.23
C THR A 195 4.68 -20.91 -28.70
N ALA A 196 5.68 -20.05 -28.88
CA ALA A 196 6.98 -20.23 -28.24
C ALA A 196 6.90 -19.85 -26.75
N PRO A 197 7.71 -20.49 -25.89
CA PRO A 197 7.87 -20.06 -24.49
C PRO A 197 8.25 -18.57 -24.37
N PRO A 198 8.00 -17.94 -23.20
CA PRO A 198 8.32 -16.54 -22.97
C PRO A 198 9.78 -16.20 -23.27
N ALA A 199 10.01 -14.96 -23.69
CA ALA A 199 11.36 -14.46 -23.95
C ALA A 199 12.22 -14.57 -22.67
N GLY A 200 13.48 -14.99 -22.83
CA GLY A 200 14.38 -15.25 -21.70
C GLY A 200 14.36 -16.70 -21.20
N THR A 201 13.47 -17.55 -21.73
CA THR A 201 13.54 -19.00 -21.52
C THR A 201 14.90 -19.54 -21.96
N SER A 202 15.51 -20.37 -21.12
CA SER A 202 16.81 -21.00 -21.40
C SER A 202 16.67 -22.51 -21.47
N TYR A 203 17.47 -23.12 -22.35
CA TYR A 203 17.41 -24.55 -22.63
C TYR A 203 18.77 -25.20 -22.33
N ALA A 204 18.72 -26.27 -21.55
CA ALA A 204 19.87 -27.08 -21.21
C ALA A 204 19.43 -28.54 -21.01
N PRO A 205 20.32 -29.52 -21.23
CA PRO A 205 20.02 -30.90 -20.87
C PRO A 205 19.80 -31.01 -19.36
N ALA A 206 18.79 -31.78 -18.94
CA ALA A 206 18.51 -32.04 -17.53
C ALA A 206 19.73 -32.66 -16.82
N ASP A 207 20.46 -33.53 -17.52
CA ASP A 207 21.77 -34.04 -17.10
C ASP A 207 22.70 -34.15 -18.32
N ALA A 208 23.68 -33.25 -18.38
CA ALA A 208 24.67 -33.22 -19.45
C ALA A 208 25.53 -34.49 -19.53
N THR A 209 25.63 -35.28 -18.47
CA THR A 209 26.40 -36.54 -18.45
C THR A 209 25.66 -37.68 -19.14
N THR A 210 24.35 -37.56 -19.27
CA THR A 210 23.49 -38.55 -19.95
C THR A 210 23.17 -38.17 -21.39
N LEU A 211 23.51 -36.94 -21.79
CA LEU A 211 23.30 -36.48 -23.16
C LEU A 211 24.21 -37.28 -24.11
N PRO A 212 23.67 -37.94 -25.15
CA PRO A 212 24.48 -38.65 -26.12
C PRO A 212 25.51 -37.72 -26.77
N ALA A 213 26.72 -38.22 -27.03
CA ALA A 213 27.80 -37.42 -27.63
C ALA A 213 27.46 -36.90 -29.04
N TRP A 214 26.47 -37.50 -29.71
CA TRP A 214 25.97 -37.08 -31.01
C TRP A 214 24.87 -36.01 -30.96
N ALA A 215 24.43 -35.59 -29.76
CA ALA A 215 23.38 -34.60 -29.55
C ALA A 215 23.93 -33.34 -28.88
N VAL A 216 23.45 -32.17 -29.31
CA VAL A 216 23.76 -30.87 -28.71
C VAL A 216 22.45 -30.10 -28.54
N VAL A 217 22.15 -29.70 -27.30
CA VAL A 217 21.06 -28.76 -26.99
C VAL A 217 21.62 -27.35 -27.15
N ASN A 218 21.02 -26.56 -28.03
CA ASN A 218 21.43 -25.19 -28.29
C ASN A 218 20.67 -24.23 -27.36
N ALA A 219 21.26 -23.05 -27.11
CA ALA A 219 20.68 -22.05 -26.21
C ALA A 219 19.34 -21.47 -26.69
N ASP A 220 19.05 -21.55 -28.00
CA ASP A 220 17.78 -21.14 -28.60
C ASP A 220 16.68 -22.22 -28.49
N GLY A 221 16.98 -23.34 -27.84
CA GLY A 221 16.07 -24.46 -27.67
C GLY A 221 16.05 -25.43 -28.84
N THR A 222 16.79 -25.20 -29.93
CA THR A 222 16.93 -26.25 -30.95
C THR A 222 17.85 -27.37 -30.48
N ILE A 223 17.68 -28.57 -31.03
CA ILE A 223 18.59 -29.70 -30.77
C ILE A 223 19.24 -30.12 -32.09
N THR A 224 20.57 -30.10 -32.15
CA THR A 224 21.32 -30.65 -33.27
C THR A 224 21.71 -32.09 -32.96
N VAL A 225 21.38 -33.03 -33.85
CA VAL A 225 21.67 -34.45 -33.71
C VAL A 225 22.41 -34.99 -34.93
N ASN A 226 23.38 -35.87 -34.73
CA ASN A 226 24.08 -36.58 -35.81
C ASN A 226 24.50 -38.00 -35.35
N PRO A 227 23.55 -38.92 -35.13
CA PRO A 227 23.87 -40.28 -34.72
C PRO A 227 24.63 -41.02 -35.83
N ASP A 228 25.57 -41.88 -35.46
CA ASP A 228 26.22 -42.76 -36.43
C ASP A 228 25.38 -44.03 -36.69
N ALA A 229 25.78 -44.82 -37.70
CA ALA A 229 25.07 -46.04 -38.10
C ALA A 229 25.11 -47.18 -37.05
N THR A 230 25.81 -46.98 -35.94
CA THR A 230 25.93 -47.94 -34.83
C THR A 230 25.04 -47.60 -33.64
N VAL A 231 24.40 -46.42 -33.64
CA VAL A 231 23.38 -46.04 -32.66
C VAL A 231 22.09 -46.82 -32.99
N PRO A 232 21.57 -47.65 -32.07
CA PRO A 232 20.41 -48.51 -32.29
C PRO A 232 19.07 -47.76 -32.33
#